data_AF-A0A940SPP3-F1
#
_entry.id   AF-A0A940SPP3-F1
#
_cell.length_a   1.000
_cell.length_b   1.000
_cell.length_c   1.000
_cell.angle_alpha   90.00
_cell.angle_beta   90.00
_cell.angle_gamma   90.00
#
_symmetry.space_group_name_H-M   'P 1'
#
loop_
_entity.id
_entity.type
_entity.pdbx_description
1 polymer ?
#
loop_
_entity_poly.entity_id
_entity_poly.type
_entity_poly.pdbx_seq_one_letter_code
_entity_poly.pdbx_strand_id
1 'polypeptide(L)'
;MKSRFLTACGVSLAVLMSAVQLPAGVLQAHALPSGDLNGDGKLNASDVKMLRDWLTSESKTLNNWSVADYDGNRMLDVVDLSMMKTAAAAAPAVVVVEPDPDPAYIHLKGSSITSEGSNYISISGTTATITRSGTYYIDGTLNNGQILVNIPDEAADPNTVKLFLDGVKITNGSAPCIMIENAENTSVNLVENKENSLSDGKAAPAEGAAEVEPEYAVLHAKDDLTIKGDGSLEIKAGMQYGIHCNNDLKFNGGKVNVTADGADAVRGKTSVTVKDGSLTIDTAGDGLKSTKGDLTISGGNLDIKSSKDAIQSETNMELTGGTIRACGDRGLTAGGVAHVEGCSLLATASDKACENLSKAAGTMQLSFTKQWKKN
;
A
#
# COMPACT_ATOMS: atom_id res chain seq x y z
N MET A 1 -7.49 19.71 -51.91
CA MET A 1 -7.14 21.07 -52.41
C MET A 1 -7.55 22.11 -51.39
N LYS A 2 -6.59 22.63 -50.64
CA LYS A 2 -6.55 24.00 -50.09
C LYS A 2 -5.12 24.23 -49.59
N SER A 3 -4.22 24.62 -50.50
CA SER A 3 -2.89 25.13 -50.15
C SER A 3 -2.99 26.63 -49.86
N ARG A 4 -2.32 27.10 -48.81
CA ARG A 4 -2.23 28.54 -48.50
C ARG A 4 -0.76 28.92 -48.38
N PHE A 5 -0.28 29.71 -49.34
CA PHE A 5 1.01 30.41 -49.31
C PHE A 5 0.79 31.84 -48.82
N LEU A 6 1.65 32.36 -47.94
CA LEU A 6 1.80 33.80 -47.77
C LEU A 6 3.27 34.22 -47.59
N THR A 7 3.57 35.33 -48.27
CA THR A 7 4.88 35.87 -48.66
C THR A 7 5.46 36.81 -47.61
N ALA A 8 6.79 36.85 -47.49
CA ALA A 8 7.56 37.78 -46.65
C ALA A 8 7.86 39.12 -47.36
N CYS A 9 7.80 40.23 -46.60
CA CYS A 9 8.45 41.54 -46.82
C CYS A 9 8.09 42.39 -45.59
N GLY A 10 8.91 43.17 -44.88
CA GLY A 10 10.24 43.73 -45.05
C GLY A 10 10.24 45.13 -44.38
N VAL A 11 11.39 45.51 -43.84
CA VAL A 11 11.84 46.88 -43.47
C VAL A 11 11.78 47.34 -41.99
N SER A 12 12.96 47.85 -41.62
CA SER A 12 13.56 48.24 -40.35
C SER A 12 13.27 49.71 -39.96
N LEU A 13 13.29 50.05 -38.67
CA LEU A 13 13.88 51.31 -38.19
C LEU A 13 14.24 51.24 -36.69
N ALA A 14 15.47 51.64 -36.37
CA ALA A 14 16.10 51.59 -35.05
C ALA A 14 15.99 52.92 -34.28
N VAL A 15 15.85 52.86 -32.95
CA VAL A 15 16.14 53.97 -32.03
C VAL A 15 16.89 53.40 -30.81
N LEU A 16 18.06 53.99 -30.52
CA LEU A 16 18.92 53.69 -29.38
C LEU A 16 18.34 54.27 -28.08
N MET A 17 18.24 53.46 -27.03
CA MET A 17 18.41 53.91 -25.64
C MET A 17 19.15 52.85 -24.83
N SER A 18 20.28 53.28 -24.26
CA SER A 18 21.16 52.54 -23.38
C SER A 18 20.53 52.36 -21.99
N ALA A 19 20.33 51.11 -21.56
CA ALA A 19 20.07 50.76 -20.17
C ALA A 19 20.75 49.42 -19.82
N VAL A 20 21.63 49.49 -18.83
CA VAL A 20 22.08 48.43 -17.89
C VAL A 20 22.17 47.01 -18.46
N GLN A 21 23.39 46.56 -18.71
CA GLN A 21 23.71 45.19 -19.13
C GLN A 21 23.63 44.25 -17.92
N LEU A 22 22.49 43.58 -17.73
CA LEU A 22 22.42 42.32 -17.00
C LEU A 22 23.04 41.22 -17.90
N PRO A 23 23.77 40.23 -17.35
CA PRO A 23 24.28 39.14 -18.17
C PRO A 23 23.09 38.35 -18.72
N ALA A 24 22.85 38.49 -20.02
CA ALA A 24 21.95 37.65 -20.78
C ALA A 24 22.49 36.22 -20.71
N GLY A 25 21.91 35.42 -19.80
CA GLY A 25 21.98 33.98 -19.93
C GLY A 25 21.46 33.65 -21.33
N VAL A 26 22.31 33.01 -22.12
CA VAL A 26 21.96 32.50 -23.43
C VAL A 26 20.84 31.48 -23.21
N LEU A 27 19.59 31.89 -23.39
CA LEU A 27 18.49 30.95 -23.62
C LEU A 27 18.80 30.31 -24.97
N GLN A 28 19.50 29.18 -24.95
CA GLN A 28 19.47 28.25 -26.08
C GLN A 28 18.00 27.92 -26.32
N ALA A 29 17.46 28.35 -27.47
CA ALA A 29 16.22 27.83 -27.99
C ALA A 29 16.43 26.32 -28.20
N HIS A 30 16.04 25.51 -27.21
CA HIS A 30 15.95 24.08 -27.40
C HIS A 30 14.94 23.86 -28.51
N ALA A 31 15.36 23.16 -29.57
CA ALA A 31 14.43 22.74 -30.61
C ALA A 31 13.32 21.91 -29.94
N LEU A 32 12.06 22.31 -30.13
CA LEU A 32 10.92 21.56 -29.62
C LEU A 32 10.96 20.13 -30.22
N PRO A 33 10.73 19.08 -29.41
CA PRO A 33 10.63 17.72 -29.92
C PRO A 33 9.59 17.60 -31.03
N SER A 34 9.84 16.72 -32.01
CA SER A 34 8.89 16.46 -33.10
C SER A 34 7.54 16.02 -32.53
N GLY A 35 6.48 16.79 -32.82
CA GLY A 35 5.11 16.53 -32.39
C GLY A 35 4.67 17.22 -31.10
N ASP A 36 5.54 17.96 -30.42
CA ASP A 36 5.20 18.75 -29.23
C ASP A 36 4.57 20.10 -29.64
N LEU A 37 3.24 20.13 -29.73
CA LEU A 37 2.48 21.27 -30.23
C LEU A 37 2.18 22.28 -29.14
N ASN A 38 2.05 21.85 -27.89
CA ASN A 38 1.77 22.72 -26.75
C ASN A 38 3.06 23.30 -26.10
N GLY A 39 4.24 22.80 -26.47
CA GLY A 39 5.53 23.26 -25.97
C GLY A 39 5.87 22.75 -24.56
N ASP A 40 5.27 21.63 -24.13
CA ASP A 40 5.48 21.03 -22.81
C ASP A 40 6.74 20.14 -22.74
N GLY A 41 7.44 19.99 -23.85
CA GLY A 41 8.65 19.18 -23.99
C GLY A 41 8.38 17.70 -24.29
N LYS A 42 7.14 17.29 -24.53
CA LYS A 42 6.76 15.87 -24.77
C LYS A 42 5.68 15.76 -25.85
N LEU A 43 5.80 14.77 -26.73
CA LEU A 43 4.69 14.35 -27.58
C LEU A 43 3.71 13.48 -26.77
N ASN A 44 2.46 13.91 -26.63
CA ASN A 44 1.43 13.17 -25.91
C ASN A 44 0.02 13.33 -26.52
N ALA A 45 -1.00 12.80 -25.84
CA ALA A 45 -2.38 12.82 -26.32
C ALA A 45 -2.94 14.24 -26.50
N SER A 46 -2.43 15.22 -25.75
CA SER A 46 -2.81 16.62 -25.86
C SER A 46 -2.36 17.22 -27.19
N ASP A 47 -1.16 16.90 -27.66
CA ASP A 47 -0.65 17.36 -28.96
C ASP A 47 -1.42 16.72 -30.11
N VAL A 48 -1.68 15.41 -30.00
CA VAL A 48 -2.52 14.69 -30.97
C VAL A 48 -3.92 15.30 -31.03
N LYS A 49 -4.46 15.76 -29.89
CA LYS A 49 -5.75 16.47 -29.83
C LYS A 49 -5.66 17.85 -30.48
N MET A 50 -4.60 18.62 -30.24
CA MET A 50 -4.42 19.92 -30.88
C MET A 50 -4.35 19.83 -32.40
N LEU A 51 -3.64 18.84 -32.96
CA LEU A 51 -3.62 18.63 -34.41
C LEU A 51 -4.99 18.16 -34.93
N ARG A 52 -5.66 17.24 -34.23
CA ARG A 52 -7.01 16.78 -34.60
C ARG A 52 -7.99 17.94 -34.66
N ASP A 53 -8.07 18.73 -33.60
CA ASP A 53 -9.02 19.83 -33.46
C ASP A 53 -8.75 20.95 -34.48
N TRP A 54 -7.48 21.14 -34.85
CA TRP A 54 -7.10 22.03 -35.95
C TRP A 54 -7.56 21.50 -37.31
N LEU A 55 -7.38 20.20 -37.60
CA LEU A 55 -7.83 19.56 -38.84
C LEU A 55 -9.37 19.55 -38.97
N THR A 56 -10.09 19.47 -37.86
CA THR A 56 -11.57 19.45 -37.82
C THR A 56 -12.22 20.84 -37.71
N SER A 57 -11.42 21.92 -37.72
CA SER A 57 -11.87 23.32 -37.64
C SER A 57 -12.46 23.79 -36.29
N GLU A 58 -12.21 23.07 -35.20
CA GLU A 58 -12.62 23.48 -33.84
C GLU A 58 -11.62 24.45 -33.18
N SER A 59 -10.37 24.49 -33.66
CA SER A 59 -9.33 25.44 -33.22
C SER A 59 -8.87 26.39 -34.34
N LYS A 60 -8.67 27.68 -34.02
CA LYS A 60 -8.31 28.72 -35.01
C LYS A 60 -6.81 28.95 -35.20
N THR A 61 -5.95 28.46 -34.31
CA THR A 61 -4.50 28.75 -34.34
C THR A 61 -3.66 27.57 -33.88
N LEU A 62 -2.61 27.25 -34.64
CA LEU A 62 -1.60 26.24 -34.31
C LEU A 62 -0.21 26.89 -34.37
N ASN A 63 0.34 27.26 -33.22
CA ASN A 63 1.52 28.12 -33.15
C ASN A 63 2.82 27.40 -33.54
N ASN A 64 2.95 26.11 -33.17
CA ASN A 64 4.14 25.29 -33.42
C ASN A 64 3.91 24.32 -34.60
N TRP A 65 3.16 24.73 -35.62
CA TRP A 65 2.70 23.84 -36.70
C TRP A 65 3.82 23.03 -37.37
N SER A 66 5.04 23.57 -37.46
CA SER A 66 6.17 22.91 -38.13
C SER A 66 6.67 21.66 -37.41
N VAL A 67 6.41 21.51 -36.11
CA VAL A 67 6.78 20.29 -35.37
C VAL A 67 5.78 19.15 -35.60
N ALA A 68 4.63 19.43 -36.20
CA ALA A 68 3.59 18.44 -36.49
C ALA A 68 3.67 17.88 -37.92
N ASP A 69 4.56 18.41 -38.78
CA ASP A 69 4.83 17.89 -40.13
C ASP A 69 5.73 16.65 -40.03
N TYR A 70 5.10 15.49 -39.83
CA TYR A 70 5.77 14.24 -39.45
C TYR A 70 6.35 13.49 -40.64
N ASP A 71 5.74 13.64 -41.82
CA ASP A 71 6.21 13.03 -43.06
C ASP A 71 7.13 13.97 -43.88
N GLY A 72 7.29 15.22 -43.43
CA GLY A 72 8.19 16.22 -44.01
C GLY A 72 7.71 16.78 -45.35
N ASN A 73 6.42 16.62 -45.67
CA ASN A 73 5.83 17.05 -46.92
C ASN A 73 5.41 18.55 -46.92
N ARG A 74 5.53 19.24 -45.78
CA ARG A 74 5.16 20.66 -45.56
C ARG A 74 3.66 20.95 -45.65
N MET A 75 2.83 19.94 -45.50
CA MET A 75 1.37 20.02 -45.49
C MET A 75 0.85 19.25 -44.27
N LEU A 76 0.22 19.96 -43.34
CA LEU A 76 -0.45 19.30 -42.22
C LEU A 76 -1.76 18.65 -42.64
N ASP A 77 -1.84 17.33 -42.55
CA ASP A 77 -3.06 16.57 -42.85
C ASP A 77 -3.29 15.36 -41.93
N VAL A 78 -4.22 14.48 -42.34
CA VAL A 78 -4.60 13.29 -41.56
C VAL A 78 -3.49 12.24 -41.48
N VAL A 79 -2.52 12.27 -42.41
CA VAL A 79 -1.34 11.41 -42.42
C VAL A 79 -0.41 11.82 -41.28
N ASP A 80 -0.16 13.11 -41.08
CA ASP A 80 0.58 13.63 -39.91
C ASP A 80 -0.11 13.25 -38.61
N LEU A 81 -1.44 13.42 -38.54
CA LEU A 81 -2.21 13.01 -37.38
C LEU A 81 -2.09 11.51 -37.10
N SER A 82 -2.04 10.67 -38.15
CA SER A 82 -1.85 9.23 -38.02
C SER A 82 -0.44 8.90 -37.52
N MET A 83 0.59 9.52 -38.09
CA MET A 83 1.98 9.31 -37.69
C MET A 83 2.25 9.81 -36.27
N MET A 84 1.71 10.98 -35.90
CA MET A 84 1.76 11.50 -34.53
C MET A 84 1.05 10.58 -33.53
N LYS A 85 -0.09 9.98 -33.88
CA LYS A 85 -0.75 8.97 -33.03
C LYS A 85 0.13 7.74 -32.83
N THR A 86 0.73 7.24 -33.91
CA THR A 86 1.63 6.09 -33.83
C THR A 86 2.89 6.41 -33.02
N ALA A 87 3.48 7.59 -33.21
CA ALA A 87 4.65 8.04 -32.46
C ALA A 87 4.34 8.28 -30.97
N ALA A 88 3.19 8.88 -30.65
CA ALA A 88 2.72 9.05 -29.26
C ALA A 88 2.43 7.70 -28.58
N ALA A 89 1.98 6.69 -29.34
CA ALA A 89 1.73 5.34 -28.83
C ALA A 89 3.01 4.49 -28.72
N ALA A 90 4.06 4.79 -29.50
CA ALA A 90 5.35 4.11 -29.50
C ALA A 90 6.34 4.72 -28.50
N ALA A 91 6.09 5.92 -28.00
CA ALA A 91 6.80 6.46 -26.84
C ALA A 91 6.63 5.46 -25.68
N PRO A 92 7.69 5.13 -24.92
CA PRO A 92 7.57 4.25 -23.76
C PRO A 92 6.46 4.82 -22.91
N ALA A 93 5.45 3.98 -22.59
CA ALA A 93 4.29 4.38 -21.83
C ALA A 93 4.77 5.13 -20.59
N VAL A 94 4.73 6.46 -20.66
CA VAL A 94 4.82 7.29 -19.48
C VAL A 94 3.54 6.92 -18.77
N VAL A 95 3.66 6.08 -17.75
CA VAL A 95 2.64 5.92 -16.73
C VAL A 95 2.24 7.36 -16.40
N VAL A 96 1.04 7.74 -16.81
CA VAL A 96 0.41 8.95 -16.31
C VAL A 96 0.19 8.62 -14.84
N VAL A 97 1.21 8.90 -14.04
CA VAL A 97 1.04 9.18 -12.64
C VAL A 97 0.17 10.42 -12.69
N GLU A 98 -1.14 10.23 -12.51
CA GLU A 98 -2.00 11.31 -12.02
C GLU A 98 -1.17 12.05 -10.96
N PRO A 99 -1.03 13.38 -11.02
CA PRO A 99 -0.25 14.09 -10.01
C PRO A 99 -0.70 13.56 -8.66
N ASP A 100 0.27 13.00 -7.90
CA ASP A 100 0.02 12.51 -6.55
C ASP A 100 -0.79 13.63 -5.88
N PRO A 101 -2.05 13.40 -5.47
CA PRO A 101 -2.81 14.43 -4.78
C PRO A 101 -1.90 14.91 -3.65
N ASP A 102 -1.74 16.24 -3.51
CA ASP A 102 -0.85 16.87 -2.53
C ASP A 102 -0.63 15.97 -1.31
N PRO A 103 0.62 15.58 -0.99
CA PRO A 103 0.87 14.53 -0.01
C PRO A 103 0.11 14.86 1.28
N ALA A 104 -0.77 13.93 1.69
CA ALA A 104 -1.64 14.15 2.83
C ALA A 104 -0.91 13.73 4.10
N TYR A 105 -0.78 14.64 5.07
CA TYR A 105 -0.08 14.39 6.32
C TYR A 105 -1.05 14.39 7.51
N ILE A 106 -0.81 13.49 8.45
CA ILE A 106 -1.53 13.39 9.73
C ILE A 106 -0.48 13.36 10.86
N HIS A 107 -0.48 14.39 11.69
CA HIS A 107 0.45 14.52 12.81
C HIS A 107 -0.26 14.26 14.14
N LEU A 108 0.25 13.30 14.89
CA LEU A 108 -0.27 12.88 16.18
C LEU A 108 0.50 13.58 17.33
N LYS A 109 -0.21 14.36 18.16
CA LYS A 109 0.36 15.31 19.13
C LYS A 109 -0.01 15.02 20.58
N GLY A 110 -0.02 13.74 20.96
CA GLY A 110 -0.34 13.22 22.28
C GLY A 110 -1.84 13.15 22.53
N SER A 111 -2.50 14.30 22.63
CA SER A 111 -3.95 14.41 22.90
C SER A 111 -4.74 15.11 21.78
N SER A 112 -4.10 15.41 20.66
CA SER A 112 -4.71 16.03 19.50
C SER A 112 -4.10 15.52 18.19
N ILE A 113 -4.79 15.81 17.09
CA ILE A 113 -4.36 15.48 15.73
C ILE A 113 -4.42 16.76 14.88
N THR A 114 -3.47 16.93 13.96
CA THR A 114 -3.53 17.94 12.90
C THR A 114 -3.27 17.30 11.55
N SER A 115 -3.84 17.84 10.48
CA SER A 115 -3.59 17.35 9.12
C SER A 115 -3.31 18.49 8.14
N GLU A 116 -2.57 18.18 7.08
CA GLU A 116 -2.27 19.08 5.96
C GLU A 116 -2.21 18.33 4.63
N GLY A 117 -2.22 19.06 3.51
CA GLY A 117 -2.16 18.50 2.15
C GLY A 117 -3.49 17.96 1.58
N SER A 118 -4.44 17.52 2.41
CA SER A 118 -5.71 16.97 1.91
C SER A 118 -6.95 17.43 2.66
N ASN A 119 -8.04 17.65 1.92
CA ASN A 119 -9.38 17.90 2.44
C ASN A 119 -10.17 16.61 2.71
N TYR A 120 -9.57 15.44 2.49
CA TYR A 120 -10.20 14.13 2.69
C TYR A 120 -9.96 13.55 4.09
N ILE A 121 -9.37 14.35 4.97
CA ILE A 121 -9.14 14.01 6.37
C ILE A 121 -10.06 14.90 7.22
N SER A 122 -10.94 14.28 7.99
CA SER A 122 -11.78 14.94 8.99
C SER A 122 -11.27 14.60 10.38
N ILE A 123 -11.03 15.61 11.22
CA ILE A 123 -10.53 15.42 12.59
C ILE A 123 -11.67 15.74 13.57
N SER A 124 -11.99 14.78 14.42
CA SER A 124 -12.92 14.94 15.54
C SER A 124 -12.26 14.46 16.83
N GLY A 125 -11.83 15.41 17.66
CA GLY A 125 -11.09 15.10 18.89
C GLY A 125 -9.78 14.36 18.60
N THR A 126 -9.69 13.11 19.06
CA THR A 126 -8.54 12.21 18.84
C THR A 126 -8.82 11.15 17.78
N THR A 127 -9.78 11.39 16.89
CA THR A 127 -10.02 10.53 15.72
C THR A 127 -9.76 11.31 14.44
N ALA A 128 -8.91 10.76 13.57
CA ALA A 128 -8.73 11.22 12.19
C ALA A 128 -9.42 10.25 11.22
N THR A 129 -10.39 10.75 10.48
CA THR A 129 -11.18 9.98 9.52
C THR A 129 -10.74 10.30 8.09
N ILE A 130 -10.26 9.29 7.37
CA ILE A 130 -9.93 9.31 5.94
C ILE A 130 -11.16 8.85 5.15
N THR A 131 -11.62 9.68 4.22
CA THR A 131 -12.88 9.44 3.47
C THR A 131 -12.70 9.21 1.98
N ARG A 132 -11.45 9.17 1.50
CA ARG A 132 -11.11 8.88 0.10
C ARG A 132 -9.87 8.00 0.00
N SER A 133 -9.75 7.30 -1.12
CA SER A 133 -8.50 6.64 -1.48
C SER A 133 -7.39 7.68 -1.69
N GLY A 134 -6.13 7.26 -1.52
CA GLY A 134 -4.99 8.16 -1.62
C GLY A 134 -3.82 7.72 -0.76
N THR A 135 -2.82 8.59 -0.70
CA THR A 135 -1.59 8.40 0.07
C THR A 135 -1.60 9.29 1.30
N TYR A 136 -1.41 8.69 2.47
CA TYR A 136 -1.47 9.36 3.77
C TYR A 136 -0.21 9.05 4.58
N TYR A 137 0.58 10.07 4.91
CA TYR A 137 1.74 9.98 5.78
C TYR A 137 1.33 10.31 7.21
N ILE A 138 1.67 9.43 8.15
CA ILE A 138 1.25 9.54 9.53
C ILE A 138 2.51 9.52 10.41
N ASP A 139 2.62 10.47 11.32
CA ASP A 139 3.73 10.55 12.28
C ASP A 139 3.25 10.94 13.68
N GLY A 140 4.15 10.76 14.65
CA GLY A 140 3.96 11.24 16.02
C GLY A 140 3.30 10.23 16.95
N THR A 141 2.74 10.72 18.05
CA THR A 141 2.16 9.88 19.12
C THR A 141 0.74 10.30 19.45
N LEU A 142 -0.16 9.35 19.69
CA LEU A 142 -1.52 9.58 20.18
C LEU A 142 -1.77 8.67 21.39
N ASN A 143 -2.04 9.27 22.54
CA ASN A 143 -2.14 8.56 23.82
C ASN A 143 -3.48 7.82 23.98
N ASN A 144 -4.52 8.30 23.31
CA ASN A 144 -5.83 7.66 23.27
C ASN A 144 -6.62 8.14 22.04
N GLY A 145 -6.61 7.37 20.95
CA GLY A 145 -7.37 7.75 19.76
C GLY A 145 -7.16 6.84 18.56
N GLN A 146 -7.61 7.28 17.39
CA GLN A 146 -7.82 6.39 16.25
C GLN A 146 -7.50 7.06 14.92
N ILE A 147 -6.93 6.27 14.00
CA ILE A 147 -7.02 6.50 12.56
C ILE A 147 -8.16 5.64 12.01
N LEU A 148 -9.15 6.27 11.40
CA LEU A 148 -10.33 5.62 10.83
C LEU A 148 -10.32 5.80 9.31
N VAL A 149 -10.34 4.71 8.55
CA VAL A 149 -10.57 4.71 7.10
C VAL A 149 -12.01 4.32 6.87
N ASN A 150 -12.78 5.22 6.26
CA ASN A 150 -14.20 5.01 5.98
C ASN A 150 -14.59 5.73 4.68
N ILE A 151 -14.42 5.03 3.55
CA ILE A 151 -14.76 5.50 2.22
C ILE A 151 -16.28 5.42 2.04
N PRO A 152 -17.02 6.52 1.86
CA PRO A 152 -18.49 6.48 1.84
C PRO A 152 -19.08 5.70 0.65
N ASP A 153 -18.36 5.61 -0.46
CA ASP A 153 -18.78 4.92 -1.68
C ASP A 153 -17.55 4.30 -2.38
N GLU A 154 -17.29 3.03 -2.11
CA GLU A 154 -16.16 2.27 -2.68
C GLU A 154 -16.34 1.97 -4.17
N ALA A 155 -17.57 1.95 -4.68
CA ALA A 155 -17.81 1.77 -6.10
C ALA A 155 -17.38 3.01 -6.89
N ALA A 156 -17.58 4.20 -6.30
CA ALA A 156 -17.10 5.46 -6.85
C ALA A 156 -15.61 5.73 -6.56
N ASP A 157 -15.05 5.14 -5.50
CA ASP A 157 -13.65 5.27 -5.11
C ASP A 157 -12.99 3.90 -4.82
N PRO A 158 -12.74 3.07 -5.85
CA PRO A 158 -12.26 1.69 -5.69
C PRO A 158 -10.75 1.59 -5.49
N ASN A 159 -10.05 2.73 -5.44
CA ASN A 159 -8.59 2.75 -5.38
C ASN A 159 -8.10 2.44 -3.95
N THR A 160 -6.83 2.08 -3.84
CA THR A 160 -6.23 1.70 -2.56
C THR A 160 -5.96 2.91 -1.66
N VAL A 161 -6.33 2.81 -0.38
CA VAL A 161 -5.85 3.70 0.68
C VAL A 161 -4.45 3.26 1.12
N LYS A 162 -3.47 4.15 1.10
CA LYS A 162 -2.08 3.86 1.47
C LYS A 162 -1.70 4.66 2.71
N LEU A 163 -1.56 3.99 3.84
CA LEU A 163 -1.11 4.58 5.10
C LEU A 163 0.40 4.36 5.23
N PHE A 164 1.19 5.42 5.29
CA PHE A 164 2.63 5.38 5.55
C PHE A 164 2.89 5.70 7.02
N LEU A 165 3.33 4.69 7.79
CA LEU A 165 3.61 4.86 9.21
C LEU A 165 5.06 5.28 9.42
N ASP A 166 5.26 6.56 9.74
CA ASP A 166 6.54 7.24 9.91
C ASP A 166 6.83 7.56 11.39
N GLY A 167 7.02 6.52 12.20
CA GLY A 167 7.29 6.69 13.63
C GLY A 167 6.02 6.89 14.47
N VAL A 168 4.93 6.22 14.07
CA VAL A 168 3.60 6.32 14.66
C VAL A 168 3.52 5.54 15.96
N LYS A 169 3.02 6.16 17.02
CA LYS A 169 2.68 5.49 18.29
C LYS A 169 1.24 5.78 18.67
N ILE A 170 0.37 4.78 18.67
CA ILE A 170 -1.04 4.97 19.04
C ILE A 170 -1.40 4.00 20.16
N THR A 171 -2.01 4.53 21.20
CA THR A 171 -2.75 3.74 22.19
C THR A 171 -4.24 4.02 22.03
N ASN A 172 -5.10 3.01 22.13
CA ASN A 172 -6.55 3.18 22.17
C ASN A 172 -7.24 2.05 22.95
N GLY A 173 -7.75 2.37 24.14
CA GLY A 173 -8.33 1.35 25.03
C GLY A 173 -9.79 1.03 24.83
N SER A 174 -10.46 1.67 23.86
CA SER A 174 -11.90 1.51 23.62
C SER A 174 -12.26 1.16 22.17
N ALA A 175 -11.34 1.36 21.24
CA ALA A 175 -11.52 1.07 19.83
C ALA A 175 -10.17 0.66 19.21
N PRO A 176 -10.14 0.17 17.95
CA PRO A 176 -8.89 -0.06 17.25
C PRO A 176 -8.03 1.21 17.17
N CYS A 177 -6.71 1.06 17.23
CA CYS A 177 -5.77 2.15 16.94
C CYS A 177 -5.89 2.59 15.48
N ILE A 178 -6.02 1.62 14.58
CA ILE A 178 -6.32 1.82 13.17
C ILE A 178 -7.52 0.94 12.81
N MET A 179 -8.59 1.59 12.36
CA MET A 179 -9.82 0.94 11.91
C MET A 179 -10.01 1.19 10.42
N ILE A 180 -10.11 0.15 9.61
CA ILE A 180 -10.58 0.21 8.23
C ILE A 180 -12.03 -0.28 8.27
N GLU A 181 -12.95 0.67 8.35
CA GLU A 181 -14.39 0.43 8.40
C GLU A 181 -14.96 0.12 7.01
N ASN A 182 -14.47 0.84 5.99
CA ASN A 182 -14.87 0.67 4.60
C ASN A 182 -13.72 1.17 3.72
N ALA A 183 -13.05 0.28 2.99
CA ALA A 183 -12.25 0.60 1.81
C ALA A 183 -12.02 -0.66 0.96
N GLU A 184 -12.18 -0.59 -0.37
CA GLU A 184 -11.94 -1.75 -1.28
C GLU A 184 -10.57 -2.42 -1.02
N ASN A 185 -9.53 -1.63 -0.77
CA ASN A 185 -8.23 -2.14 -0.35
C ASN A 185 -7.47 -1.10 0.48
N THR A 186 -6.81 -1.54 1.54
CA THR A 186 -5.90 -0.71 2.33
C THR A 186 -4.50 -1.33 2.40
N SER A 187 -3.48 -0.49 2.24
CA SER A 187 -2.09 -0.86 2.52
C SER A 187 -1.52 -0.06 3.67
N VAL A 188 -0.95 -0.76 4.65
CA VAL A 188 -0.11 -0.20 5.71
C VAL A 188 1.35 -0.36 5.27
N ASN A 189 2.03 0.77 5.08
CA ASN A 189 3.37 0.91 4.54
C ASN A 189 4.30 1.33 5.67
N LEU A 190 5.16 0.43 6.13
CA LEU A 190 6.12 0.68 7.19
C LEU A 190 7.33 1.41 6.62
N VAL A 191 7.49 2.68 6.96
CA VAL A 191 8.59 3.51 6.45
C VAL A 191 9.93 2.98 6.95
N GLU A 192 10.90 2.87 6.05
CA GLU A 192 12.24 2.34 6.33
C GLU A 192 12.88 3.06 7.53
N ASN A 193 13.55 2.30 8.40
CA ASN A 193 14.21 2.81 9.60
C ASN A 193 13.29 3.50 10.62
N LYS A 194 11.96 3.27 10.53
CA LYS A 194 10.99 3.78 11.49
C LYS A 194 10.40 2.67 12.36
N GLU A 195 10.17 3.04 13.61
CA GLU A 195 9.55 2.19 14.62
C GLU A 195 8.14 2.68 14.91
N ASN A 196 7.16 1.84 14.61
CA ASN A 196 5.75 2.14 14.83
C ASN A 196 5.21 1.22 15.94
N SER A 197 4.33 1.72 16.81
CA SER A 197 3.71 0.92 17.88
C SER A 197 2.22 1.20 18.03
N LEU A 198 1.40 0.15 18.01
CA LEU A 198 -0.04 0.23 18.25
C LEU A 198 -0.40 -0.61 19.49
N SER A 199 -1.24 -0.09 20.38
CA SER A 199 -1.64 -0.82 21.58
C SER A 199 -3.05 -0.52 22.06
N ASP A 200 -3.76 -1.53 22.57
CA ASP A 200 -5.03 -1.30 23.28
C ASP A 200 -4.82 -0.73 24.69
N GLY A 201 -3.57 -0.62 25.16
CA GLY A 201 -3.23 -0.13 26.49
C GLY A 201 -3.81 -0.97 27.63
N LYS A 202 -4.28 -2.20 27.33
CA LYS A 202 -4.79 -3.13 28.33
C LYS A 202 -3.68 -4.04 28.80
N ALA A 203 -3.77 -4.45 30.07
CA ALA A 203 -2.90 -5.48 30.61
C ALA A 203 -3.38 -6.87 30.16
N ALA A 204 -2.47 -7.83 30.20
CA ALA A 204 -2.79 -9.25 30.05
C ALA A 204 -3.95 -9.67 30.98
N PRO A 205 -4.83 -10.59 30.55
CA PRO A 205 -5.84 -11.17 31.42
C PRO A 205 -5.19 -11.86 32.62
N ALA A 206 -5.87 -11.87 33.75
CA ALA A 206 -5.41 -12.63 34.91
C ALA A 206 -5.32 -14.13 34.58
N GLU A 207 -4.35 -14.82 35.17
CA GLU A 207 -4.21 -16.27 34.99
C GLU A 207 -5.50 -17.01 35.39
N GLY A 208 -5.98 -17.90 34.51
CA GLY A 208 -7.22 -18.65 34.73
C GLY A 208 -8.51 -17.85 34.51
N ALA A 209 -8.43 -16.60 34.03
CA ALA A 209 -9.60 -15.87 33.56
C ALA A 209 -10.29 -16.65 32.43
N ALA A 210 -11.62 -16.56 32.38
CA ALA A 210 -12.37 -17.13 31.27
C ALA A 210 -11.96 -16.46 29.95
N GLU A 211 -11.81 -17.25 28.89
CA GLU A 211 -11.58 -16.71 27.56
C GLU A 211 -12.80 -15.88 27.13
N VAL A 212 -12.55 -14.64 26.74
CA VAL A 212 -13.56 -13.73 26.19
C VAL A 212 -13.13 -13.37 24.79
N GLU A 213 -13.96 -13.72 23.81
CA GLU A 213 -13.72 -13.39 22.41
C GLU A 213 -13.77 -11.87 22.21
N PRO A 214 -12.68 -11.22 21.76
CA PRO A 214 -12.68 -9.77 21.53
C PRO A 214 -13.60 -9.35 20.39
N GLU A 215 -14.23 -8.18 20.53
CA GLU A 215 -15.00 -7.56 19.44
C GLU A 215 -14.10 -6.97 18.35
N TYR A 216 -12.94 -6.44 18.75
CA TYR A 216 -12.04 -5.65 17.91
C TYR A 216 -10.60 -6.17 17.96
N ALA A 217 -9.80 -5.64 17.04
CA ALA A 217 -8.35 -5.80 17.01
C ALA A 217 -7.68 -4.44 17.15
N VAL A 218 -6.41 -4.41 17.57
CA VAL A 218 -5.62 -3.17 17.63
C VAL A 218 -5.49 -2.56 16.22
N LEU A 219 -5.27 -3.39 15.21
CA LEU A 219 -5.40 -3.07 13.79
C LEU A 219 -6.54 -3.91 13.20
N HIS A 220 -7.66 -3.28 12.89
CA HIS A 220 -8.86 -3.97 12.41
C HIS A 220 -9.22 -3.49 11.01
N ALA A 221 -9.45 -4.43 10.09
CA ALA A 221 -9.93 -4.17 8.74
C ALA A 221 -11.19 -4.97 8.42
N LYS A 222 -12.22 -4.29 7.93
CA LYS A 222 -13.42 -4.95 7.38
C LYS A 222 -13.23 -5.42 5.94
N ASP A 223 -12.25 -4.88 5.24
CA ASP A 223 -11.89 -5.22 3.87
C ASP A 223 -10.42 -5.67 3.75
N ASP A 224 -9.93 -5.79 2.52
CA ASP A 224 -8.57 -6.27 2.23
C ASP A 224 -7.50 -5.40 2.87
N LEU A 225 -6.55 -6.06 3.53
CA LEU A 225 -5.44 -5.41 4.22
C LEU A 225 -4.10 -5.98 3.76
N THR A 226 -3.22 -5.11 3.30
CA THR A 226 -1.83 -5.44 3.01
C THR A 226 -0.87 -4.69 3.93
N ILE A 227 0.01 -5.41 4.64
CA ILE A 227 1.11 -4.83 5.42
C ILE A 227 2.41 -5.05 4.65
N LYS A 228 3.18 -3.99 4.42
CA LYS A 228 4.42 -4.00 3.62
C LYS A 228 5.38 -2.87 3.99
N GLY A 229 6.52 -2.79 3.31
CA GLY A 229 7.58 -1.79 3.57
C GLY A 229 8.75 -2.40 4.33
N ASP A 230 9.73 -1.59 4.69
CA ASP A 230 10.98 -2.07 5.32
C ASP A 230 11.14 -1.60 6.78
N GLY A 231 10.20 -0.79 7.27
CA GLY A 231 10.11 -0.36 8.66
C GLY A 231 9.62 -1.47 9.61
N SER A 232 9.36 -1.06 10.86
CA SER A 232 8.87 -1.96 11.90
C SER A 232 7.53 -1.52 12.49
N LEU A 233 6.74 -2.52 12.92
CA LEU A 233 5.45 -2.37 13.57
C LEU A 233 5.38 -3.30 14.77
N GLU A 234 5.22 -2.73 15.96
CA GLU A 234 4.94 -3.45 17.19
C GLU A 234 3.44 -3.32 17.52
N ILE A 235 2.76 -4.43 17.75
CA ILE A 235 1.36 -4.47 18.18
C ILE A 235 1.28 -5.14 19.54
N LYS A 236 0.68 -4.44 20.52
CA LYS A 236 0.47 -4.93 21.89
C LYS A 236 -1.02 -4.95 22.21
N ALA A 237 -1.61 -6.13 22.18
CA ALA A 237 -3.03 -6.35 22.43
C ALA A 237 -3.21 -7.13 23.74
N GLY A 238 -3.60 -6.45 24.81
CA GLY A 238 -3.87 -7.10 26.10
C GLY A 238 -5.20 -7.85 26.10
N MET A 239 -6.24 -7.23 25.52
CA MET A 239 -7.62 -7.76 25.52
C MET A 239 -8.26 -7.81 24.13
N GLN A 240 -7.67 -7.16 23.13
CA GLN A 240 -8.09 -7.23 21.73
C GLN A 240 -7.31 -8.33 20.97
N TYR A 241 -7.72 -8.64 19.74
CA TYR A 241 -6.79 -9.29 18.81
C TYR A 241 -5.66 -8.32 18.43
N GLY A 242 -4.52 -8.85 17.97
CA GLY A 242 -3.47 -8.01 17.39
C GLY A 242 -3.93 -7.39 16.07
N ILE A 243 -4.14 -8.23 15.07
CA ILE A 243 -4.59 -7.86 13.72
C ILE A 243 -5.81 -8.70 13.36
N HIS A 244 -6.89 -8.08 12.90
CA HIS A 244 -8.05 -8.79 12.36
C HIS A 244 -8.50 -8.18 11.03
N CYS A 245 -8.58 -9.01 9.99
CA CYS A 245 -9.05 -8.66 8.66
C CYS A 245 -10.22 -9.58 8.27
N ASN A 246 -11.37 -8.99 7.93
CA ASN A 246 -12.57 -9.74 7.52
C ASN A 246 -12.49 -10.30 6.09
N ASN A 247 -11.53 -9.84 5.28
CA ASN A 247 -11.28 -10.36 3.94
C ASN A 247 -9.85 -10.95 3.85
N ASP A 248 -9.07 -10.60 2.83
CA ASP A 248 -7.72 -11.10 2.63
C ASP A 248 -6.68 -10.28 3.38
N LEU A 249 -5.91 -10.94 4.25
CA LEU A 249 -4.76 -10.35 4.92
C LEU A 249 -3.46 -10.77 4.25
N LYS A 250 -2.65 -9.79 3.83
CA LYS A 250 -1.39 -10.01 3.12
C LYS A 250 -0.22 -9.35 3.85
N PHE A 251 0.85 -10.09 4.12
CA PHE A 251 2.14 -9.58 4.57
C PHE A 251 3.15 -9.68 3.43
N ASN A 252 3.60 -8.54 2.92
CA ASN A 252 4.51 -8.45 1.77
C ASN A 252 5.87 -7.81 2.14
N GLY A 253 6.19 -7.70 3.43
CA GLY A 253 7.43 -7.08 3.90
C GLY A 253 7.31 -6.54 5.32
N GLY A 254 8.43 -6.00 5.81
CA GLY A 254 8.52 -5.27 7.07
C GLY A 254 8.80 -6.17 8.27
N LYS A 255 9.12 -5.55 9.41
CA LYS A 255 9.30 -6.24 10.69
C LYS A 255 8.06 -6.04 11.56
N VAL A 256 7.20 -7.05 11.63
CA VAL A 256 5.96 -7.01 12.41
C VAL A 256 6.13 -7.88 13.66
N ASN A 257 5.98 -7.29 14.84
CA ASN A 257 5.95 -7.99 16.11
C ASN A 257 4.54 -7.87 16.71
N VAL A 258 3.91 -8.98 17.06
CA VAL A 258 2.56 -8.98 17.67
C VAL A 258 2.60 -9.73 18.99
N THR A 259 2.22 -9.05 20.06
CA THR A 259 1.95 -9.66 21.36
C THR A 259 0.45 -9.58 21.62
N ALA A 260 -0.18 -10.73 21.83
CA ALA A 260 -1.61 -10.82 22.12
C ALA A 260 -1.86 -11.70 23.35
N ASP A 261 -2.09 -11.07 24.50
CA ASP A 261 -2.04 -11.74 25.81
C ASP A 261 -3.28 -12.56 26.15
N GLY A 262 -4.41 -12.27 25.50
CA GLY A 262 -5.71 -12.90 25.79
C GLY A 262 -6.48 -13.42 24.60
N ALA A 263 -5.93 -13.31 23.39
CA ALA A 263 -6.64 -13.58 22.14
C ALA A 263 -5.67 -13.96 21.02
N ASP A 264 -6.20 -14.29 19.85
CA ASP A 264 -5.41 -14.58 18.65
C ASP A 264 -4.55 -13.37 18.24
N ALA A 265 -3.32 -13.60 17.79
CA ALA A 265 -2.45 -12.51 17.35
C ALA A 265 -2.88 -11.96 15.99
N VAL A 266 -3.07 -12.84 14.99
CA VAL A 266 -3.39 -12.45 13.63
C VAL A 266 -4.53 -13.31 13.08
N ARG A 267 -5.62 -12.65 12.70
CA ARG A 267 -6.83 -13.29 12.18
C ARG A 267 -7.21 -12.73 10.81
N GLY A 268 -7.08 -13.53 9.77
CA GLY A 268 -7.74 -13.31 8.49
C GLY A 268 -9.00 -14.15 8.43
N LYS A 269 -10.07 -13.63 7.82
CA LYS A 269 -11.31 -14.40 7.67
C LYS A 269 -11.36 -15.13 6.34
N THR A 270 -11.07 -14.45 5.22
CA THR A 270 -11.05 -15.11 3.90
C THR A 270 -9.73 -15.80 3.65
N SER A 271 -8.60 -15.12 3.87
CA SER A 271 -7.28 -15.73 3.74
C SER A 271 -6.23 -15.01 4.58
N VAL A 272 -5.14 -15.71 4.86
CA VAL A 272 -3.89 -15.12 5.37
C VAL A 272 -2.76 -15.51 4.43
N THR A 273 -2.05 -14.53 3.88
CA THR A 273 -0.92 -14.74 2.98
C THR A 273 0.32 -14.03 3.51
N VAL A 274 1.43 -14.76 3.62
CA VAL A 274 2.76 -14.19 3.90
C VAL A 274 3.66 -14.42 2.69
N LYS A 275 4.08 -13.34 2.05
CA LYS A 275 4.98 -13.37 0.88
C LYS A 275 6.41 -13.04 1.26
N ASP A 276 6.59 -12.09 2.17
CA ASP A 276 7.91 -11.66 2.65
C ASP A 276 7.80 -10.91 3.99
N GLY A 277 8.95 -10.58 4.59
CA GLY A 277 9.07 -9.84 5.85
C GLY A 277 9.49 -10.71 7.03
N SER A 278 9.60 -10.08 8.20
CA SER A 278 9.86 -10.74 9.48
C SER A 278 8.62 -10.62 10.36
N LEU A 279 8.05 -11.74 10.77
CA LEU A 279 6.87 -11.77 11.65
C LEU A 279 7.21 -12.52 12.94
N THR A 280 7.15 -11.81 14.07
CA THR A 280 7.38 -12.39 15.41
C THR A 280 6.10 -12.30 16.22
N ILE A 281 5.60 -13.43 16.72
CA ILE A 281 4.32 -13.51 17.42
C ILE A 281 4.52 -14.21 18.77
N ASP A 282 3.99 -13.62 19.84
CA ASP A 282 3.79 -14.28 21.15
C ASP A 282 2.34 -14.09 21.58
N THR A 283 1.59 -15.18 21.75
CA THR A 283 0.14 -15.09 21.99
C THR A 283 -0.42 -16.20 22.87
N ALA A 284 -1.48 -15.87 23.61
CA ALA A 284 -2.30 -16.84 24.32
C ALA A 284 -3.34 -17.53 23.42
N GLY A 285 -3.73 -16.91 22.30
CA GLY A 285 -4.62 -17.49 21.29
C GLY A 285 -3.85 -18.19 20.18
N ASP A 286 -4.46 -18.26 19.00
CA ASP A 286 -3.80 -18.73 17.77
C ASP A 286 -2.81 -17.67 17.24
N GLY A 287 -1.71 -18.12 16.67
CA GLY A 287 -0.67 -17.24 16.11
C GLY A 287 -1.12 -16.58 14.80
N LEU A 288 -1.12 -17.36 13.73
CA LEU A 288 -1.67 -16.98 12.43
C LEU A 288 -2.92 -17.83 12.14
N LYS A 289 -4.05 -17.18 11.90
CA LYS A 289 -5.34 -17.86 11.73
C LYS A 289 -6.09 -17.38 10.50
N SER A 290 -6.44 -18.32 9.61
CA SER A 290 -7.44 -18.09 8.56
C SER A 290 -8.74 -18.81 8.93
N THR A 291 -9.79 -18.05 9.25
CA THR A 291 -11.00 -18.63 9.87
C THR A 291 -12.03 -19.19 8.91
N LYS A 292 -11.93 -18.93 7.60
CA LYS A 292 -12.83 -19.51 6.59
C LYS A 292 -12.15 -19.99 5.32
N GLY A 293 -10.86 -19.72 5.14
CA GLY A 293 -10.17 -20.08 3.91
C GLY A 293 -8.72 -20.46 4.13
N ASP A 294 -7.94 -20.26 3.06
CA ASP A 294 -6.59 -20.80 2.98
C ASP A 294 -5.60 -19.95 3.78
N LEU A 295 -4.49 -20.57 4.15
CA LEU A 295 -3.30 -19.89 4.65
C LEU A 295 -2.11 -20.23 3.77
N THR A 296 -1.46 -19.20 3.22
CA THR A 296 -0.30 -19.37 2.32
C THR A 296 0.93 -18.67 2.89
N ILE A 297 2.06 -19.36 2.97
CA ILE A 297 3.37 -18.78 3.29
C ILE A 297 4.33 -19.14 2.16
N SER A 298 4.74 -18.14 1.39
CA SER A 298 5.63 -18.28 0.23
C SER A 298 7.03 -17.69 0.45
N GLY A 299 7.24 -16.98 1.57
CA GLY A 299 8.52 -16.37 1.93
C GLY A 299 8.50 -15.75 3.33
N GLY A 300 9.58 -15.02 3.66
CA GLY A 300 9.75 -14.36 4.95
C GLY A 300 10.41 -15.21 6.06
N ASN A 301 10.59 -14.60 7.23
CA ASN A 301 11.08 -15.22 8.46
C ASN A 301 10.03 -15.10 9.57
N LEU A 302 9.46 -16.22 9.98
CA LEU A 302 8.34 -16.28 10.92
C LEU A 302 8.80 -16.98 12.20
N ASP A 303 8.60 -16.33 13.35
CA ASP A 303 8.81 -16.89 14.67
C ASP A 303 7.52 -16.75 15.49
N ILE A 304 6.79 -17.85 15.62
CA ILE A 304 5.43 -17.85 16.17
C ILE A 304 5.41 -18.74 17.41
N LYS A 305 5.09 -18.11 18.54
CA LYS A 305 4.81 -18.75 19.81
C LYS A 305 3.35 -18.50 20.18
N SER A 306 2.61 -19.56 20.38
CA SER A 306 1.18 -19.55 20.67
C SER A 306 0.88 -20.51 21.83
N SER A 307 -0.19 -20.25 22.58
CA SER A 307 -0.73 -21.23 23.53
C SER A 307 -1.81 -22.13 22.93
N LYS A 308 -2.21 -21.89 21.67
CA LYS A 308 -3.14 -22.70 20.87
C LYS A 308 -2.46 -23.11 19.56
N ASP A 309 -3.04 -22.84 18.40
CA ASP A 309 -2.43 -23.21 17.12
C ASP A 309 -1.46 -22.13 16.68
N ALA A 310 -0.19 -22.50 16.46
CA ALA A 310 0.78 -21.53 15.96
C ALA A 310 0.38 -21.05 14.56
N ILE A 311 -0.01 -21.97 13.68
CA ILE A 311 -0.54 -21.64 12.34
C ILE A 311 -1.78 -22.49 12.09
N GLN A 312 -2.91 -21.83 11.80
CA GLN A 312 -4.20 -22.46 11.55
C GLN A 312 -4.85 -21.95 10.26
N SER A 313 -5.35 -22.89 9.44
CA SER A 313 -6.22 -22.62 8.31
C SER A 313 -7.50 -23.44 8.39
N GLU A 314 -8.63 -22.84 8.06
CA GLU A 314 -9.91 -23.55 7.99
C GLU A 314 -9.93 -24.52 6.79
N THR A 315 -9.39 -24.09 5.65
CA THR A 315 -9.25 -24.94 4.46
C THR A 315 -7.79 -25.38 4.31
N ASN A 316 -7.13 -25.06 3.20
CA ASN A 316 -5.79 -25.56 2.91
C ASN A 316 -4.70 -24.66 3.49
N MET A 317 -3.56 -25.28 3.75
CA MET A 317 -2.33 -24.62 4.16
C MET A 317 -1.24 -24.90 3.13
N GLU A 318 -0.66 -23.85 2.56
CA GLU A 318 0.37 -23.93 1.53
C GLU A 318 1.64 -23.23 2.02
N LEU A 319 2.65 -24.01 2.42
CA LEU A 319 3.94 -23.51 2.88
C LEU A 319 4.98 -23.79 1.79
N THR A 320 5.21 -22.82 0.90
CA THR A 320 6.07 -22.94 -0.30
C THR A 320 7.45 -22.30 -0.18
N GLY A 321 7.69 -21.55 0.91
CA GLY A 321 8.96 -20.87 1.13
C GLY A 321 9.07 -20.25 2.53
N GLY A 322 10.20 -19.59 2.78
CA GLY A 322 10.48 -18.91 4.05
C GLY A 322 11.16 -19.79 5.11
N THR A 323 11.52 -19.15 6.22
CA THR A 323 12.02 -19.80 7.45
C THR A 323 10.94 -19.66 8.53
N ILE A 324 10.42 -20.78 9.02
CA ILE A 324 9.23 -20.82 9.87
C ILE A 324 9.56 -21.58 11.17
N ARG A 325 9.39 -20.92 12.31
CA ARG A 325 9.32 -21.55 13.63
C ARG A 325 7.89 -21.42 14.15
N ALA A 326 7.19 -22.54 14.29
CA ALA A 326 5.80 -22.60 14.71
C ALA A 326 5.68 -23.43 15.99
N CYS A 327 5.50 -22.75 17.12
CA CYS A 327 5.47 -23.33 18.46
C CYS A 327 4.11 -23.08 19.10
N GLY A 328 3.31 -24.11 19.29
CA GLY A 328 1.95 -24.00 19.83
C GLY A 328 1.53 -25.18 20.70
N ASP A 329 0.28 -25.20 21.14
CA ASP A 329 -0.37 -26.45 21.52
C ASP A 329 -0.44 -27.39 20.31
N ARG A 330 -0.78 -26.84 19.14
CA ARG A 330 -0.50 -27.45 17.85
C ARG A 330 0.39 -26.55 17.01
N GLY A 331 1.30 -27.17 16.26
CA GLY A 331 2.22 -26.45 15.38
C GLY A 331 1.49 -25.92 14.15
N LEU A 332 1.02 -26.85 13.31
CA LEU A 332 0.27 -26.58 12.10
C LEU A 332 -1.08 -27.30 12.13
N THR A 333 -2.17 -26.55 11.94
CA THR A 333 -3.53 -27.09 11.85
C THR A 333 -4.17 -26.66 10.53
N ALA A 334 -4.54 -27.60 9.67
CA ALA A 334 -5.29 -27.32 8.44
C ALA A 334 -6.57 -28.15 8.44
N GLY A 335 -7.74 -27.52 8.30
CA GLY A 335 -9.01 -28.26 8.17
C GLY A 335 -9.12 -29.03 6.85
N GLY A 336 -8.47 -28.52 5.80
CA GLY A 336 -8.23 -29.19 4.53
C GLY A 336 -6.84 -29.85 4.50
N VAL A 337 -6.09 -29.61 3.43
CA VAL A 337 -4.77 -30.20 3.22
C VAL A 337 -3.67 -29.24 3.65
N ALA A 338 -2.65 -29.73 4.36
CA ALA A 338 -1.38 -29.04 4.55
C ALA A 338 -0.35 -29.54 3.53
N HIS A 339 0.17 -28.63 2.72
CA HIS A 339 1.24 -28.86 1.76
C HIS A 339 2.46 -28.05 2.18
N VAL A 340 3.60 -28.73 2.35
CA VAL A 340 4.84 -28.10 2.78
C VAL A 340 5.97 -28.47 1.82
N GLU A 341 6.45 -27.46 1.07
CA GLU A 341 7.47 -27.61 0.04
C GLU A 341 8.40 -26.40 0.04
N GLY A 342 9.71 -26.57 -0.07
CA GLY A 342 10.64 -25.45 -0.32
C GLY A 342 10.90 -24.49 0.85
N CYS A 343 10.25 -24.66 2.01
CA CYS A 343 10.51 -23.88 3.22
C CYS A 343 11.49 -24.59 4.20
N SER A 344 12.04 -23.81 5.13
CA SER A 344 12.74 -24.33 6.32
C SER A 344 11.78 -24.26 7.51
N LEU A 345 11.26 -25.40 7.95
CA LEU A 345 10.21 -25.46 8.98
C LEU A 345 10.68 -26.18 10.24
N LEU A 346 10.55 -25.51 11.38
CA LEU A 346 10.56 -26.10 12.71
C LEU A 346 9.18 -25.93 13.34
N ALA A 347 8.41 -27.03 13.43
CA ALA A 347 7.16 -27.01 14.16
C ALA A 347 7.29 -27.81 15.45
N THR A 348 7.00 -27.17 16.58
CA THR A 348 6.98 -27.83 17.89
C THR A 348 5.61 -27.68 18.54
N ALA A 349 5.17 -28.73 19.21
CA ALA A 349 3.83 -28.76 19.78
C ALA A 349 3.77 -29.54 21.09
N SER A 350 2.82 -29.18 21.96
CA SER A 350 2.47 -30.00 23.13
C SER A 350 1.47 -31.11 22.83
N ASP A 351 0.56 -30.90 21.87
CA ASP A 351 -0.41 -31.89 21.39
C ASP A 351 -0.01 -32.44 20.02
N LYS A 352 -0.13 -31.62 18.95
CA LYS A 352 0.17 -32.07 17.58
C LYS A 352 1.03 -31.12 16.76
N ALA A 353 2.16 -31.60 16.25
CA ALA A 353 3.05 -30.78 15.45
C ALA A 353 2.46 -30.38 14.09
N CYS A 354 1.71 -31.27 13.42
CA CYS A 354 1.05 -30.99 12.16
C CYS A 354 -0.19 -31.89 11.94
N GLU A 355 -1.30 -31.33 11.48
CA GLU A 355 -2.48 -32.06 11.01
C GLU A 355 -2.60 -32.04 9.47
N ASN A 356 -3.18 -33.10 8.89
CA ASN A 356 -3.49 -33.22 7.46
C ASN A 356 -2.33 -32.95 6.47
N LEU A 357 -1.10 -33.31 6.85
CA LEU A 357 0.08 -33.20 6.00
C LEU A 357 0.01 -34.18 4.81
N SER A 358 -0.07 -33.64 3.59
CA SER A 358 -0.14 -34.43 2.35
C SER A 358 1.20 -34.59 1.64
N LYS A 359 2.08 -33.59 1.77
CA LYS A 359 3.41 -33.57 1.15
C LYS A 359 4.36 -32.78 2.04
N ALA A 360 5.56 -33.32 2.19
CA ALA A 360 6.68 -32.67 2.86
C ALA A 360 7.92 -32.76 1.98
N ALA A 361 8.47 -31.61 1.57
CA ALA A 361 9.73 -31.51 0.85
C ALA A 361 10.53 -30.29 1.34
N GLY A 362 11.75 -30.49 1.84
CA GLY A 362 12.58 -29.43 2.45
C GLY A 362 13.22 -29.87 3.77
N THR A 363 13.85 -28.94 4.49
CA THR A 363 14.37 -29.18 5.84
C THR A 363 13.23 -28.98 6.84
N MET A 364 12.54 -30.07 7.19
CA MET A 364 11.43 -30.06 8.15
C MET A 364 11.84 -30.80 9.43
N GLN A 365 11.62 -30.16 10.58
CA GLN A 365 11.70 -30.80 11.89
C GLN A 365 10.36 -30.64 12.61
N LEU A 366 9.67 -31.76 12.82
CA LEU A 366 8.47 -31.85 13.63
C LEU A 366 8.84 -32.49 14.97
N SER A 367 8.61 -31.78 16.07
CA SER A 367 8.88 -32.30 17.41
C SER A 367 7.66 -32.17 18.31
N PHE A 368 7.32 -33.28 18.95
CA PHE A 368 6.34 -33.32 20.00
C PHE A 368 7.10 -33.28 21.31
N THR A 369 7.06 -32.13 21.99
CA THR A 369 7.74 -31.97 23.28
C THR A 369 6.68 -31.60 24.28
N LYS A 370 6.38 -32.52 25.21
CA LYS A 370 5.42 -32.28 26.29
C LYS A 370 5.97 -31.15 27.16
N GLN A 371 5.47 -29.93 26.92
CA GLN A 371 5.75 -28.68 27.63
C GLN A 371 7.19 -28.14 27.51
N TRP A 372 7.35 -26.98 26.85
CA TRP A 372 8.14 -25.92 27.49
C TRP A 372 7.25 -25.39 28.60
N LYS A 373 7.65 -25.61 29.86
CA LYS A 373 6.94 -25.00 30.99
C LYS A 373 6.88 -23.50 30.74
N LYS A 374 5.66 -22.96 30.70
CA LYS A 374 5.38 -21.53 30.84
C LYS A 374 6.13 -21.04 32.07
N ASN A 375 7.28 -20.42 31.86
CA ASN A 375 8.01 -19.69 32.89
C ASN A 375 8.10 -18.25 32.44
#